data_AF-A0A4Y2Q3H6-F1
#
_entry.id   AF-A0A4Y2Q3H6-F1
#
_cell.length_a   1.000
_cell.length_b   1.000
_cell.length_c   1.000
_cell.angle_alpha   90.00
_cell.angle_beta   90.00
_cell.angle_gamma   90.00
#
_symmetry.space_group_name_H-M   'P 1'
#
loop_
_entity.id
_entity.type
_entity.pdbx_description
1 polymer ?
#
loop_
_entity_poly.entity_id
_entity_poly.type
_entity_poly.pdbx_seq_one_letter_code
_entity_poly.pdbx_strand_id
1 'polypeptide(L)'
;MTVTQAVDVKVLVVHASAPDSGLVESPMQSGSSASVSEHTVQRTLLDMGLCSRRPDNLPLLSQRHRQLRLQWAWQHRDWAMDEWKRVAWSDES
;
A
#
# COMPACT_ATOMS: atom_id res chain seq x y z
N MET A 1 22.19 -22.94 -5.47
CA MET A 1 21.34 -22.40 -4.39
C MET A 1 20.35 -21.46 -5.05
N THR A 2 19.08 -21.87 -5.17
CA THR A 2 18.04 -21.13 -5.88
C THR A 2 17.47 -20.04 -4.98
N VAL A 3 17.61 -18.78 -5.39
CA VAL A 3 17.00 -17.63 -4.74
C VAL A 3 15.55 -17.55 -5.20
N THR A 4 14.61 -17.86 -4.32
CA THR A 4 13.18 -17.64 -4.54
C THR A 4 12.91 -16.14 -4.53
N GLN A 5 12.60 -15.55 -5.69
CA GLN A 5 12.17 -14.16 -5.76
C GLN A 5 10.82 -13.99 -5.06
N ALA A 6 10.73 -12.93 -4.27
CA ALA A 6 9.51 -12.52 -3.58
C ALA A 6 8.42 -12.17 -4.59
N VAL A 7 7.22 -12.69 -4.34
CA VAL A 7 6.00 -12.35 -5.08
C VAL A 7 5.68 -10.86 -4.90
N ASP A 8 5.67 -10.14 -6.02
CA ASP A 8 5.21 -8.75 -6.13
C ASP A 8 3.69 -8.73 -5.97
N VAL A 9 3.19 -8.11 -4.90
CA VAL A 9 1.75 -7.85 -4.74
C VAL A 9 1.41 -6.63 -5.61
N LYS A 10 1.41 -6.87 -6.92
CA LYS A 10 1.02 -5.88 -7.91
C LYS A 10 -0.50 -5.74 -7.85
N VAL A 11 -0.94 -4.59 -7.35
CA VAL A 11 -2.33 -4.14 -7.39
C VAL A 11 -2.88 -4.38 -8.80
N LEU A 12 -3.97 -5.15 -8.86
CA LEU A 12 -4.69 -5.53 -10.06
C LEU A 12 -5.23 -4.25 -10.74
N VAL A 13 -4.50 -3.70 -11.71
CA VAL A 13 -5.07 -2.71 -12.63
C VAL A 13 -5.79 -3.50 -13.71
N VAL A 14 -7.12 -3.57 -13.59
CA VAL A 14 -8.00 -4.12 -14.62
C VAL A 14 -7.90 -3.20 -15.85
N HIS A 15 -7.19 -3.65 -16.88
CA HIS A 15 -7.21 -3.03 -18.20
C HIS A 15 -8.30 -3.70 -19.03
N ALA A 16 -9.48 -3.07 -19.12
CA ALA A 16 -10.52 -3.51 -20.05
C ALA A 16 -10.22 -2.88 -21.43
N SER A 17 -9.71 -3.69 -22.37
CA SER A 17 -9.72 -3.36 -23.79
C SER A 17 -11.09 -3.73 -24.36
N ALA A 18 -11.73 -2.77 -25.03
CA ALA A 18 -13.06 -2.94 -25.62
C ALA A 18 -13.01 -3.91 -26.82
N PRO A 19 -13.93 -4.89 -26.92
CA PRO A 19 -14.23 -5.50 -28.20
C PRO A 19 -15.11 -4.54 -29.02
N ASP A 20 -14.72 -4.34 -30.27
CA ASP A 20 -15.45 -3.61 -31.29
C ASP A 20 -16.74 -4.36 -31.69
N SER A 21 -17.76 -3.59 -32.07
CA SER A 21 -19.03 -3.96 -32.72
C SER A 21 -20.14 -4.64 -31.91
N GLY A 22 -21.29 -3.94 -31.85
CA GLY A 22 -22.61 -4.57 -31.65
C GLY A 22 -23.62 -3.67 -30.93
N LEU A 23 -24.47 -2.98 -31.69
CA LEU A 23 -25.67 -2.28 -31.23
C LEU A 23 -26.52 -3.15 -30.28
N VAL A 24 -26.70 -2.70 -29.03
CA VAL A 24 -27.90 -2.95 -28.23
C VAL A 24 -28.15 -1.69 -27.41
N GLU A 25 -29.09 -0.87 -27.89
CA GLU A 25 -29.69 0.20 -27.11
C GLU A 25 -30.50 -0.44 -25.98
N SER A 26 -29.93 -0.55 -24.79
CA SER A 26 -30.70 -0.82 -23.57
C SER A 26 -31.07 0.51 -22.93
N PRO A 27 -32.34 0.70 -22.52
CA PRO A 27 -32.82 2.00 -22.06
C PRO A 27 -31.95 2.45 -20.90
N MET A 28 -31.42 3.68 -21.00
CA MET A 28 -30.69 4.37 -19.95
C MET A 28 -31.48 4.21 -18.65
N GLN A 29 -31.03 3.27 -17.81
CA GLN A 29 -31.39 3.30 -16.41
C GLN A 29 -30.69 4.54 -15.89
N SER A 30 -31.44 5.65 -15.92
CA SER A 30 -31.40 6.70 -14.92
C SER A 30 -31.58 6.03 -13.55
N GLY A 31 -30.55 5.30 -13.14
CA GLY A 31 -30.48 4.62 -11.87
C GLY A 31 -30.34 5.72 -10.85
N SER A 32 -31.41 5.91 -10.08
CA SER A 32 -31.37 6.65 -8.82
C SER A 32 -29.99 6.47 -8.19
N SER A 33 -29.30 7.57 -7.88
CA SER A 33 -28.21 7.54 -6.93
C SER A 33 -28.79 7.02 -5.61
N ALA A 34 -28.83 5.70 -5.46
CA ALA A 34 -29.32 5.05 -4.26
C ALA A 34 -28.40 5.53 -3.15
N SER A 35 -28.93 6.42 -2.32
CA SER A 35 -28.21 6.93 -1.16
C SER A 35 -27.97 5.75 -0.23
N VAL A 36 -26.75 5.22 -0.25
CA VAL A 36 -26.34 4.15 0.65
C VAL A 36 -26.13 4.75 2.03
N SER A 37 -26.80 4.21 3.04
CA SER A 37 -26.60 4.67 4.41
C SER A 37 -25.19 4.34 4.90
N GLU A 38 -24.64 5.19 5.76
CA GLU A 38 -23.34 4.97 6.41
C GLU A 38 -23.29 3.59 7.09
N HIS A 39 -24.39 3.18 7.72
CA HIS A 39 -24.51 1.87 8.35
C HIS A 39 -24.31 0.70 7.37
N THR A 40 -24.87 0.80 6.16
CA THR A 40 -24.68 -0.22 5.11
C THR A 40 -23.23 -0.26 4.63
N VAL A 41 -22.59 0.90 4.48
CA VAL A 41 -21.16 0.99 4.14
C VAL A 41 -20.31 0.36 5.25
N GLN A 42 -20.56 0.71 6.51
CA GLN A 42 -19.83 0.18 7.65
C GLN A 42 -19.96 -1.33 7.80
N ARG A 43 -21.18 -1.89 7.65
CA ARG A 43 -21.39 -3.34 7.71
C ARG A 43 -20.64 -4.07 6.60
N THR A 44 -20.68 -3.54 5.39
CA THR A 44 -19.96 -4.12 4.23
C THR A 44 -18.45 -4.09 4.46
N LEU A 45 -17.90 -2.98 4.96
CA LEU A 45 -16.47 -2.88 5.28
C LEU A 45 -16.06 -3.88 6.36
N LEU A 46 -16.86 -4.02 7.43
CA LEU A 46 -16.59 -4.98 8.49
C LEU A 46 -16.71 -6.43 8.03
N ASP A 47 -17.68 -6.75 7.16
CA ASP A 47 -17.83 -8.08 6.54
C ASP A 47 -16.61 -8.45 5.67
N MET A 48 -16.05 -7.44 5.00
CA MET A 48 -14.77 -7.56 4.28
C MET A 48 -13.53 -7.54 5.20
N GLY A 49 -13.70 -7.44 6.52
CA GLY A 49 -12.61 -7.40 7.51
C GLY A 49 -11.84 -6.07 7.56
N LEU A 50 -12.39 -5.01 6.96
CA LEU A 50 -11.80 -3.67 6.96
C LEU A 50 -12.28 -2.87 8.17
N CYS A 51 -11.32 -2.38 8.96
CA CYS A 51 -11.56 -1.53 10.12
C CYS A 51 -10.90 -0.17 9.93
N SER A 52 -11.47 0.87 10.54
CA SER A 52 -10.82 2.17 10.57
C SER A 52 -9.55 2.14 11.43
N ARG A 53 -8.49 2.80 10.97
CA ARG A 53 -7.25 3.01 11.74
C ARG A 53 -6.80 4.46 11.56
N ARG A 54 -6.30 5.08 12.62
CA ARG A 54 -5.67 6.40 12.51
C ARG A 54 -4.34 6.27 11.78
N PRO A 55 -4.04 7.13 10.80
CA PRO A 55 -2.70 7.18 10.22
C PRO A 55 -1.71 7.58 11.32
N ASP A 56 -0.54 6.96 11.31
CA ASP A 56 0.51 7.28 12.28
C ASP A 56 1.14 8.64 11.93
N ASN A 57 1.46 9.48 12.93
CA ASN A 57 2.03 10.82 12.77
C ASN A 57 3.52 10.79 12.37
N LEU A 58 3.87 10.04 11.32
CA LEU A 58 5.26 9.95 10.84
C LEU A 58 5.51 10.92 9.68
N PRO A 59 6.74 11.47 9.61
CA PRO A 59 7.15 12.17 8.41
C PRO A 59 7.09 11.21 7.21
N LEU A 60 6.44 11.66 6.14
CA LEU A 60 6.33 10.88 4.92
C LEU A 60 7.72 10.68 4.31
N LEU A 61 8.21 9.44 4.35
CA LEU A 61 9.47 9.09 3.69
C LEU A 61 9.26 8.98 2.18
N SER A 62 10.11 9.65 1.42
CA SER A 62 10.22 9.41 -0.02
C SER A 62 10.65 7.96 -0.30
N GLN A 63 10.35 7.45 -1.49
CA GLN A 63 10.75 6.09 -1.89
C GLN A 63 12.27 5.89 -1.75
N ARG A 64 13.05 6.90 -2.14
CA ARG A 64 14.52 6.90 -2.00
C ARG A 64 14.94 6.76 -0.54
N HIS A 65 14.33 7.52 0.37
CA HIS A 65 14.64 7.40 1.80
C HIS A 65 14.31 6.02 2.35
N ARG A 66 13.20 5.41 1.92
CA ARG A 66 12.83 4.05 2.34
C ARG A 66 13.86 3.01 1.90
N GLN A 67 14.29 3.06 0.64
CA GLN A 67 15.30 2.15 0.10
C GLN A 67 16.64 2.28 0.82
N LEU A 68 17.13 3.51 1.01
CA LEU A 68 18.40 3.76 1.69
C LEU A 68 18.36 3.31 3.15
N ARG A 69 17.27 3.61 3.88
CA ARG A 69 17.10 3.17 5.27
C ARG A 69 17.03 1.64 5.38
N LEU A 70 16.31 0.98 4.47
CA LEU A 70 16.22 -0.47 4.44
C LEU A 70 17.58 -1.11 4.15
N GLN A 71 18.29 -0.62 3.13
CA GLN A 71 19.63 -1.10 2.79
C GLN A 71 20.59 -0.93 3.97
N TRP A 72 20.59 0.23 4.61
CA TRP A 72 21.41 0.49 5.78
C TRP A 72 21.09 -0.48 6.92
N ALA A 73 19.80 -0.68 7.24
CA ALA A 73 19.37 -1.62 8.27
C ALA A 73 19.81 -3.06 7.96
N TRP A 74 19.75 -3.50 6.70
CA TRP A 74 20.24 -4.83 6.32
C TRP A 74 21.75 -4.99 6.48
N GLN A 75 22.53 -3.98 6.07
CA GLN A 75 23.98 -3.99 6.19
C GLN A 75 24.46 -4.05 7.66
N HIS A 76 23.67 -3.46 8.57
CA HIS A 76 24.02 -3.30 9.98
C HIS A 76 23.19 -4.22 10.89
N ARG A 77 22.43 -5.17 10.32
CA ARG A 77 21.50 -6.04 11.06
C ARG A 77 22.22 -6.88 12.11
N ASP A 78 23.38 -7.39 11.74
CA ASP A 78 24.14 -8.36 12.53
C ASP A 78 25.34 -7.69 13.24
N TRP A 79 25.33 -6.35 13.34
CA TRP A 79 26.38 -5.61 14.03
C TRP A 79 26.45 -5.94 15.53
N ALA A 80 27.65 -6.24 16.00
CA ALA A 80 27.95 -6.48 17.40
C ALA A 80 28.05 -5.16 18.19
N MET A 81 27.91 -5.26 19.51
CA MET A 81 27.99 -4.08 20.40
C MET A 81 29.28 -3.27 20.23
N ASP A 82 30.41 -3.92 19.95
CA ASP A 82 31.68 -3.22 19.76
C ASP A 82 31.76 -2.48 18.42
N GLU A 83 30.97 -2.87 17.41
CA GLU A 83 30.83 -2.13 16.16
C GLU A 83 29.95 -0.89 16.38
N TRP A 84 28.86 -1.01 17.13
CA TRP A 84 28.03 0.13 17.54
C TRP A 84 28.82 1.18 18.33
N LYS A 85 29.70 0.76 19.25
CA LYS A 85 30.55 1.67 20.05
C LYS A 85 31.54 2.49 19.22
N ARG A 86 31.86 2.05 17.99
CA ARG A 86 32.77 2.78 17.10
C ARG A 86 32.09 3.90 16.32
N VAL A 87 30.75 3.98 16.35
CA VAL A 87 30.00 5.03 15.65
C VAL A 87 29.91 6.28 16.52
N ALA A 88 30.40 7.40 16.00
CA ALA A 88 30.18 8.72 16.58
C ALA A 88 28.98 9.40 15.89
N TRP A 89 28.02 9.87 16.69
CA TRP A 89 26.83 10.58 16.21
C TRP A 89 26.96 12.08 16.50
N SER A 90 26.58 12.93 15.54
CA SER A 90 26.50 14.37 15.71
C SER A 90 25.20 14.88 15.10
N ASP A 91 24.55 15.83 15.78
CA ASP A 91 23.33 16.51 15.32
C ASP A 91 23.37 17.97 15.76
N GLU A 92 22.67 18.86 15.04
CA GLU A 92 22.53 20.28 15.37
C GLU A 92 21.17 20.53 16.01
N SER A 93 21.12 21.34 17.07
CA SER A 93 19.87 21.72 17.76
C SER A 93 19.35 23.08 17.30
#